data_AF-A0A969VS42-F1
#
_entry.id   AF-A0A969VS42-F1
#
_cell.length_a   1.000
_cell.length_b   1.000
_cell.length_c   1.000
_cell.angle_alpha   90.00
_cell.angle_beta   90.00
_cell.angle_gamma   90.00
#
_symmetry.space_group_name_H-M   'P 1'
#
loop_
_entity.id
_entity.type
_entity.pdbx_description
1 polymer ?
#
loop_
_entity_poly.entity_id
_entity_poly.type
_entity_poly.pdbx_seq_one_letter_code
_entity_poly.pdbx_strand_id
1 'polypeptide(L)'
;MELPKKCYDILLASKLENVLSKVDLNSLMLNNKISTNTSSSVAILSITNQYEKNLSKGTLKIWKNLESPLSPVVARMEINGIYIDKTKLKTISKELHLETTKLQKAILQEFEDKEININSTQQISQALNEKGFDLGKKNKKGIYSTKKEILENLTTTDETGLIQKILDYRIVTKLASTFTDAFLKYIQDDGRIHGVYNQIGANTGRFSSTEPNLQNIPIRHPKYGPLIRSCIASDEGKK
;
A
#
# COMPACT_ATOMS: atom_id res chain seq x y z
N MET A 1 19.94 -16.21 10.64
CA MET A 1 20.50 -15.10 11.44
C MET A 1 19.71 -15.02 12.73
N GLU A 2 20.36 -15.10 13.90
CA GLU A 2 19.67 -14.87 15.18
C GLU A 2 19.55 -13.36 15.42
N LEU A 3 18.32 -12.87 15.59
CA LEU A 3 18.05 -11.48 15.89
C LEU A 3 18.06 -11.25 17.41
N PRO A 4 18.56 -10.09 17.89
CA PRO A 4 18.59 -9.80 19.31
C PRO A 4 17.17 -9.74 19.89
N LYS A 5 17.02 -10.17 21.15
CA LYS A 5 15.72 -10.14 21.86
C LYS A 5 15.19 -8.71 22.09
N LYS A 6 16.08 -7.72 22.10
CA LYS A 6 15.77 -6.29 22.21
C LYS A 6 16.65 -5.51 21.25
N CYS A 7 16.06 -4.57 20.53
CA CYS A 7 16.77 -3.58 19.72
C CYS A 7 16.51 -2.19 20.29
N TYR A 8 17.49 -1.30 20.25
CA TYR A 8 17.26 0.11 20.55
C TYR A 8 17.00 0.85 19.24
N ASP A 9 15.72 0.96 18.89
CA ASP A 9 15.31 1.67 17.69
C ASP A 9 15.10 3.16 18.03
N ILE A 10 16.09 3.96 17.67
CA ILE A 10 16.08 5.42 17.87
C ILE A 10 15.08 6.14 16.95
N LEU A 11 14.70 5.54 15.82
CA LEU A 11 13.72 6.12 14.91
C LEU A 11 12.32 6.01 15.55
N LEU A 12 12.04 4.88 16.19
CA LEU A 12 10.81 4.67 16.97
C LEU A 12 10.72 5.62 18.16
N ALA A 13 11.80 5.78 18.91
CA ALA A 13 11.86 6.73 20.03
C ALA A 13 11.55 8.16 19.56
N SER A 14 12.18 8.61 18.47
CA SER A 14 11.95 9.94 17.90
C SER A 14 10.50 10.16 17.46
N LYS A 15 9.88 9.15 16.84
CA LYS A 15 8.48 9.25 16.43
C LYS A 15 7.54 9.44 17.62
N LEU A 16 7.78 8.71 18.71
CA LEU A 16 6.96 8.82 19.92
C LEU A 16 7.05 10.19 20.60
N GLU A 17 8.16 10.91 20.41
CA GLU A 17 8.30 12.30 20.84
C GLU A 17 7.72 13.33 19.84
N ASN A 18 7.19 12.91 18.69
CA ASN A 18 6.72 13.79 17.61
C ASN A 18 7.79 14.79 17.10
N VAL A 19 9.07 14.44 17.19
CA VAL A 19 10.17 15.40 16.92
C VAL A 19 10.35 15.67 15.42
N LEU A 20 9.99 14.71 14.55
CA LEU A 20 10.24 14.81 13.11
C LEU A 20 9.11 14.20 12.25
N SER A 21 8.79 14.86 11.15
CA SER A 21 7.87 14.36 10.11
C SER A 21 8.51 13.29 9.21
N LYS A 22 9.84 13.30 9.10
CA LYS A 22 10.66 12.30 8.41
C LYS A 22 11.85 11.97 9.31
N VAL A 23 11.97 10.71 9.71
CA VAL A 23 12.99 10.27 10.68
C VAL A 23 14.01 9.41 9.95
N ASP A 24 15.22 9.93 9.78
CA ASP A 24 16.40 9.16 9.37
C ASP A 24 17.56 9.46 10.33
N LEU A 25 18.59 8.60 10.32
CA LEU A 25 19.71 8.71 11.25
C LEU A 25 20.44 10.07 11.12
N ASN A 26 20.63 10.58 9.90
CA ASN A 26 21.33 11.84 9.67
C ASN A 26 20.58 13.03 10.26
N SER A 27 19.26 13.08 10.04
CA SER A 27 18.37 14.10 10.59
C SER A 27 18.35 14.04 12.12
N LEU A 28 18.37 12.83 12.70
CA LEU A 28 18.49 12.65 14.15
C LEU A 28 19.84 13.10 14.69
N MET A 29 20.94 12.79 14.00
CA MET A 29 22.27 13.24 14.40
C MET A 29 22.34 14.76 14.43
N LEU A 30 21.87 15.44 13.38
CA LEU A 30 21.80 16.91 13.32
C LEU A 30 20.95 17.49 14.47
N ASN A 31 19.75 16.96 14.69
CA ASN A 31 18.87 17.43 15.77
C ASN A 31 19.47 17.23 17.17
N ASN A 32 20.24 16.17 17.37
CA ASN A 32 20.93 15.88 18.63
C ASN A 32 22.34 16.49 18.69
N LYS A 33 22.69 17.39 17.76
CA LYS A 33 23.99 18.08 17.69
C LYS A 33 25.19 17.11 17.62
N ILE A 34 25.00 15.96 16.99
CA ILE A 34 26.03 14.94 16.73
C ILE A 34 26.59 15.19 15.33
N SER A 35 27.92 15.23 15.21
CA SER A 35 28.61 15.38 13.92
C SER A 35 28.25 14.23 12.97
N THR A 36 27.97 14.53 11.70
CA THR A 36 27.68 13.54 10.66
C THR A 36 28.86 12.61 10.35
N ASN A 37 30.08 12.98 10.75
CA ASN A 37 31.27 12.13 10.63
C ASN A 37 31.37 11.08 11.76
N THR A 38 30.46 11.14 12.74
CA THR A 38 30.39 10.13 13.80
C THR A 38 29.91 8.81 13.22
N SER A 39 30.57 7.70 13.58
CA SER A 39 30.11 6.38 13.18
C SER A 39 28.67 6.13 13.62
N SER A 40 27.90 5.40 12.80
CA SER A 40 26.48 5.14 13.07
C SER A 40 26.25 4.45 14.41
N SER A 41 27.13 3.53 14.81
CA SER A 41 27.04 2.83 16.10
C SER A 41 27.16 3.79 17.29
N VAL A 42 28.13 4.70 17.27
CA VAL A 42 28.32 5.71 18.31
C VAL A 42 27.16 6.69 18.33
N ALA A 43 26.69 7.13 17.15
CA ALA A 43 25.53 8.01 17.03
C ALA A 43 24.27 7.36 17.63
N ILE A 44 23.97 6.11 17.27
CA ILE A 44 22.81 5.37 17.79
C ILE A 44 22.87 5.23 19.31
N LEU A 45 24.01 4.83 19.87
CA LEU A 45 24.18 4.70 21.33
C LEU A 45 24.00 6.04 22.04
N SER A 46 24.55 7.11 21.49
CA SER A 46 24.47 8.45 22.08
C SER A 46 23.03 8.97 22.09
N ILE A 47 22.31 8.83 20.97
CA ILE A 47 20.90 9.21 20.83
C ILE A 47 20.02 8.36 21.75
N THR A 48 20.28 7.06 21.82
CA THR A 48 19.56 6.13 22.72
C THR A 48 19.65 6.60 24.17
N ASN A 49 20.85 6.89 24.65
CA ASN A 49 21.07 7.37 26.02
C ASN A 49 20.36 8.71 26.29
N GLN A 50 20.30 9.59 25.29
CA GLN A 50 19.59 10.86 25.41
C GLN A 50 18.07 10.66 25.50
N TYR A 51 17.49 9.81 24.65
CA TYR A 51 16.07 9.48 24.71
C TYR A 51 15.68 8.78 26.00
N GLU A 52 16.50 7.87 26.53
CA GLU A 52 16.22 7.25 27.82
C GLU A 52 16.11 8.25 28.98
N LYS A 53 16.84 9.37 28.92
CA LYS A 53 16.81 10.43 29.94
C LYS A 53 15.67 11.42 29.74
N ASN A 54 15.35 11.74 28.49
CA ASN A 54 14.47 12.85 28.15
C ASN A 54 13.01 12.44 27.93
N LEU A 55 12.76 11.18 27.55
CA LEU A 55 11.40 10.67 27.35
C LEU A 55 10.59 10.72 28.64
N SER A 56 9.31 11.09 28.51
CA SER A 56 8.37 10.95 29.63
C SER A 56 8.32 9.50 30.12
N LYS A 57 8.06 9.28 31.43
CA LYS A 57 7.97 7.92 32.00
C LYS A 57 6.98 7.02 31.25
N GLY A 58 5.86 7.58 30.78
CA GLY A 58 4.86 6.86 29.99
C GLY A 58 5.39 6.45 28.61
N THR A 59 5.97 7.41 27.88
CA THR A 59 6.54 7.17 26.54
C THR A 59 7.72 6.20 26.59
N LEU A 60 8.61 6.36 27.58
CA LEU A 60 9.74 5.46 27.81
C LEU A 60 9.28 4.02 28.06
N LYS A 61 8.19 3.84 28.82
CA LYS A 61 7.60 2.53 29.08
C LYS A 61 7.07 1.88 27.79
N ILE A 62 6.38 2.64 26.94
CA ILE A 62 5.89 2.17 25.64
C ILE A 62 7.07 1.78 24.74
N TRP A 63 8.07 2.65 24.62
CA TRP A 63 9.23 2.38 23.78
C TRP A 63 10.00 1.12 24.24
N LYS A 64 10.28 0.98 25.55
CA LYS A 64 11.07 -0.14 26.09
C LYS A 64 10.31 -1.47 26.14
N ASN A 65 9.01 -1.45 26.41
CA ASN A 65 8.24 -2.66 26.69
C ASN A 65 7.32 -3.09 25.55
N LEU A 66 7.07 -2.23 24.55
CA LEU A 66 6.22 -2.54 23.41
C LEU A 66 6.98 -2.37 22.09
N GLU A 67 7.40 -1.15 21.77
CA GLU A 67 7.93 -0.85 20.42
C GLU A 67 9.28 -1.53 20.15
N SER A 68 10.24 -1.39 21.06
CA SER A 68 11.60 -1.96 20.92
C SER A 68 11.61 -3.51 20.92
N PRO A 69 10.81 -4.22 21.74
CA PRO A 69 10.67 -5.67 21.63
C PRO A 69 9.94 -6.14 20.36
N LEU A 70 9.11 -5.30 19.73
CA LEU A 70 8.41 -5.64 18.49
C LEU A 70 9.34 -5.56 17.27
N SER A 71 10.32 -4.65 17.22
CA SER A 71 11.25 -4.54 16.08
C SER A 71 11.86 -5.88 15.64
N PRO A 72 12.43 -6.74 16.52
CA PRO A 72 12.95 -8.03 16.08
C PRO A 72 11.85 -9.03 15.66
N VAL A 73 10.60 -8.89 16.11
CA VAL A 73 9.46 -9.69 15.61
C VAL A 73 9.16 -9.30 14.18
N VAL A 74 9.06 -7.99 13.91
CA VAL A 74 8.81 -7.44 12.57
C VAL A 74 9.92 -7.85 11.62
N ALA A 75 11.18 -7.70 12.01
CA ALA A 75 12.31 -8.13 11.20
C ALA A 75 12.27 -9.63 10.87
N ARG A 76 11.84 -10.50 11.80
CA ARG A 76 11.62 -11.92 11.50
C ARG A 76 10.50 -12.14 10.49
N MET A 77 9.41 -11.38 10.56
CA MET A 77 8.32 -11.46 9.58
C MET A 77 8.81 -11.08 8.18
N GLU A 78 9.59 -9.99 8.07
CA GLU A 78 10.19 -9.53 6.81
C GLU A 78 11.16 -10.56 6.24
N ILE A 79 12.10 -11.04 7.05
CA ILE A 79 13.07 -12.08 6.65
C ILE A 79 12.36 -13.36 6.22
N ASN A 80 11.32 -13.78 6.94
CA ASN A 80 10.59 -14.98 6.58
C ASN A 80 9.78 -14.81 5.30
N GLY A 81 9.19 -13.64 5.05
CA GLY A 81 8.34 -13.40 3.89
C GLY A 81 7.10 -14.28 3.81
N ILE A 82 6.32 -14.11 2.74
CA ILE A 82 5.10 -14.86 2.46
C ILE A 82 5.25 -15.62 1.14
N TYR A 83 5.01 -16.93 1.16
CA TYR A 83 5.04 -17.74 -0.06
C TYR A 83 3.88 -17.41 -0.99
N ILE A 84 4.18 -17.36 -2.29
CA ILE A 84 3.19 -17.08 -3.35
C ILE A 84 3.30 -18.13 -4.45
N ASP A 85 2.18 -18.78 -4.77
CA ASP A 85 2.07 -19.63 -5.96
C ASP A 85 2.14 -18.76 -7.22
N LYS A 86 3.34 -18.67 -7.79
CA LYS A 86 3.67 -17.87 -8.97
C LYS A 86 2.90 -18.33 -10.21
N THR A 87 2.65 -19.63 -10.36
CA THR A 87 1.97 -20.20 -11.54
C THR A 87 0.49 -19.83 -11.54
N LYS A 88 -0.16 -19.99 -10.39
CA LYS A 88 -1.54 -19.59 -10.19
C LYS A 88 -1.72 -18.08 -10.34
N LEU A 89 -0.81 -17.29 -9.76
CA LEU A 89 -0.87 -15.84 -9.86
C LEU A 89 -0.69 -15.34 -11.31
N LYS A 90 0.19 -15.96 -12.10
CA LYS A 90 0.33 -15.66 -13.54
C LYS A 90 -0.94 -15.98 -14.33
N THR A 91 -1.62 -17.06 -13.99
CA THR A 91 -2.89 -17.44 -14.65
C THR A 91 -3.96 -16.40 -14.38
N ILE A 92 -4.11 -15.97 -13.13
CA ILE A 92 -5.07 -14.93 -12.74
C ILE A 92 -4.71 -13.57 -13.36
N SER A 93 -3.42 -13.21 -13.43
CA SER A 93 -2.96 -11.99 -14.11
C SER A 93 -3.44 -11.97 -15.57
N LYS A 94 -3.26 -13.07 -16.31
CA LYS A 94 -3.71 -13.19 -17.71
C LYS A 94 -5.23 -13.01 -17.83
N GLU A 95 -6.02 -13.67 -16.97
CA GLU A 95 -7.48 -13.52 -16.96
C GLU A 95 -7.91 -12.07 -16.70
N LEU A 96 -7.29 -11.41 -15.72
CA LEU A 96 -7.59 -10.02 -15.39
C LEU A 96 -7.26 -9.07 -16.55
N HIS A 97 -6.13 -9.27 -17.23
CA HIS A 97 -5.74 -8.46 -18.41
C HIS A 97 -6.70 -8.64 -19.59
N LEU A 98 -7.19 -9.86 -19.80
CA LEU A 98 -8.24 -10.13 -20.81
C LEU A 98 -9.54 -9.40 -20.47
N GLU A 99 -10.00 -9.48 -19.21
CA GLU A 99 -11.19 -8.76 -18.76
C GLU A 99 -11.00 -7.23 -18.82
N THR A 100 -9.84 -6.70 -18.44
CA THR A 100 -9.49 -5.29 -18.60
C THR A 100 -9.65 -4.86 -20.05
N THR A 101 -9.09 -5.63 -21.00
CA THR A 101 -9.18 -5.32 -22.44
C THR A 101 -10.62 -5.35 -22.94
N LYS A 102 -11.41 -6.35 -22.50
CA LYS A 102 -12.82 -6.48 -22.87
C LYS A 102 -13.65 -5.29 -22.36
N LEU A 103 -13.49 -4.93 -21.08
CA LEU A 103 -14.18 -3.80 -20.47
C LEU A 103 -13.75 -2.48 -21.13
N GLN A 104 -12.46 -2.32 -21.42
CA GLN A 104 -11.95 -1.13 -22.12
C GLN A 104 -12.64 -0.94 -23.47
N LYS A 105 -12.72 -2.00 -24.29
CA LYS A 105 -13.40 -1.95 -25.58
C LYS A 105 -14.89 -1.61 -25.43
N ALA A 106 -15.57 -2.27 -24.49
CA ALA A 106 -16.98 -2.01 -24.23
C ALA A 106 -17.25 -0.57 -23.78
N ILE A 107 -16.35 0.02 -22.99
CA ILE A 107 -16.47 1.43 -22.56
C ILE A 107 -16.24 2.37 -23.75
N LEU A 108 -15.23 2.14 -24.58
CA LEU A 108 -14.94 3.01 -25.73
C LEU A 108 -16.07 3.03 -26.76
N GLN A 109 -16.74 1.90 -26.97
CA GLN A 109 -17.92 1.80 -27.84
C GLN A 109 -19.05 2.74 -27.40
N GLU A 110 -19.28 2.89 -26.09
CA GLU A 110 -20.29 3.82 -25.54
C GLU A 110 -19.90 5.30 -25.75
N PHE A 111 -18.63 5.57 -26.06
CA PHE A 111 -18.12 6.89 -26.38
C PHE A 111 -17.88 7.08 -27.88
N GLU A 112 -18.51 6.27 -28.73
CA GLU A 112 -18.38 6.35 -30.20
C GLU A 112 -16.91 6.25 -30.66
N ASP A 113 -16.13 5.41 -29.97
CA ASP A 113 -14.70 5.19 -30.24
C ASP A 113 -13.84 6.46 -30.23
N LYS A 114 -14.26 7.51 -29.51
CA LYS A 114 -13.42 8.68 -29.23
C LYS A 114 -12.11 8.24 -28.56
N GLU A 115 -11.01 8.91 -28.90
CA GLU A 115 -9.70 8.71 -28.29
C GLU A 115 -9.66 9.20 -26.82
N ILE A 116 -10.29 8.43 -25.93
CA ILE A 116 -10.35 8.71 -24.49
C ILE A 116 -9.42 7.76 -23.75
N ASN A 117 -8.51 8.32 -22.97
CA ASN A 117 -7.75 7.57 -22.00
C ASN A 117 -8.64 7.27 -20.78
N ILE A 118 -9.15 6.03 -20.70
CA ILE A 118 -10.04 5.58 -19.63
C ILE A 118 -9.36 5.59 -18.25
N ASN A 119 -8.02 5.56 -18.20
CA ASN A 119 -7.26 5.70 -16.96
C ASN A 119 -7.15 7.16 -16.49
N SER A 120 -7.46 8.14 -17.35
CA SER A 120 -7.50 9.55 -17.01
C SER A 120 -8.85 9.92 -16.38
N THR A 121 -8.83 10.14 -15.07
CA THR A 121 -9.99 10.67 -14.33
C THR A 121 -10.52 11.95 -14.97
N GLN A 122 -9.66 12.83 -15.46
CA GLN A 122 -10.09 14.08 -16.09
C GLN A 122 -10.86 13.82 -17.38
N GLN A 123 -10.29 13.03 -18.30
CA GLN A 123 -10.92 12.77 -19.60
C GLN A 123 -12.25 12.00 -19.43
N ILE A 124 -12.28 10.98 -18.55
CA ILE A 124 -13.53 10.27 -18.25
C ILE A 124 -14.57 11.19 -17.63
N SER A 125 -14.18 12.05 -16.68
CA SER A 125 -15.12 12.96 -16.03
C SER A 125 -15.72 13.96 -17.02
N GLN A 126 -14.93 14.42 -17.99
CA GLN A 126 -15.40 15.30 -19.04
C GLN A 126 -16.34 14.57 -20.00
N ALA A 127 -15.94 13.38 -20.47
CA ALA A 127 -16.74 12.58 -21.39
C ALA A 127 -18.10 12.16 -20.81
N LEU A 128 -18.15 11.80 -19.51
CA LEU A 128 -19.40 11.52 -18.82
C LEU A 128 -20.30 12.76 -18.70
N ASN A 129 -19.71 13.92 -18.39
CA ASN A 129 -20.47 15.17 -18.35
C ASN A 129 -21.02 15.55 -19.74
N GLU A 130 -20.24 15.36 -20.81
CA GLU A 130 -20.69 15.58 -22.20
C GLU A 130 -21.81 14.62 -22.61
N LYS A 131 -21.85 13.39 -22.07
CA LYS A 131 -22.97 12.45 -22.22
C LYS A 131 -24.19 12.79 -21.33
N GLY A 132 -24.12 13.84 -20.50
CA GLY A 132 -25.24 14.33 -19.70
C GLY A 132 -25.31 13.80 -18.26
N PHE A 133 -24.29 13.11 -17.74
CA PHE A 133 -24.28 12.67 -16.34
C PHE A 133 -23.99 13.82 -15.38
N ASP A 134 -24.79 13.97 -14.31
CA ASP A 134 -24.57 14.98 -13.26
C ASP A 134 -23.49 14.54 -12.26
N LEU A 135 -22.25 14.95 -12.51
CA LEU A 135 -21.12 14.68 -11.62
C LEU A 135 -20.98 15.71 -10.47
N GLY A 136 -21.94 16.62 -10.31
CA GLY A 136 -21.93 17.67 -9.31
C GLY A 136 -20.84 18.74 -9.53
N LYS A 137 -20.33 19.31 -8.42
CA LYS A 137 -19.39 20.44 -8.49
C LYS A 137 -17.97 20.00 -8.85
N LYS A 138 -17.34 20.79 -9.73
CA LYS A 138 -15.90 20.70 -10.02
C LYS A 138 -15.06 21.03 -8.77
N ASN A 139 -13.91 20.38 -8.65
CA ASN A 139 -12.93 20.71 -7.61
C ASN A 139 -12.21 22.04 -7.92
N LYS A 140 -11.29 22.47 -7.02
CA LYS A 140 -10.48 23.70 -7.20
C LYS A 140 -9.67 23.75 -8.51
N LYS A 141 -9.45 22.60 -9.16
CA LYS A 141 -8.73 22.48 -10.45
C LYS A 141 -9.67 22.43 -11.66
N GLY A 142 -10.98 22.61 -11.47
CA GLY A 142 -11.96 22.58 -12.56
C GLY A 142 -12.31 21.18 -13.07
N ILE A 143 -11.99 20.11 -12.32
CA ILE A 143 -12.23 18.71 -12.73
C ILE A 143 -13.40 18.14 -11.94
N TYR A 144 -14.31 17.43 -12.62
CA TYR A 144 -15.39 16.70 -11.97
C TYR A 144 -14.86 15.46 -11.24
N SER A 145 -15.50 15.10 -10.12
CA SER A 145 -15.05 13.97 -9.32
C SER A 145 -15.68 12.68 -9.85
N THR A 146 -14.85 11.71 -10.26
CA THR A 146 -15.30 10.36 -10.60
C THR A 146 -14.99 9.39 -9.46
N LYS A 147 -15.15 9.80 -8.20
CA LYS A 147 -14.96 8.86 -7.08
C LYS A 147 -15.99 7.74 -7.16
N LYS A 148 -15.65 6.59 -6.57
CA LYS A 148 -16.50 5.41 -6.56
C LYS A 148 -17.95 5.75 -6.14
N GLU A 149 -18.12 6.43 -5.01
CA GLU A 149 -19.43 6.82 -4.47
C GLU A 149 -20.25 7.70 -5.43
N ILE A 150 -19.60 8.60 -6.17
CA ILE A 150 -20.30 9.47 -7.14
C ILE A 150 -20.75 8.65 -8.34
N LEU A 151 -19.88 7.77 -8.85
CA LEU A 151 -20.25 6.90 -9.97
C LEU A 151 -21.34 5.91 -9.56
N GLU A 152 -21.30 5.33 -8.36
CA GLU A 152 -22.36 4.44 -7.86
C GLU A 152 -23.72 5.15 -7.78
N ASN A 153 -23.78 6.44 -7.48
CA ASN A 153 -25.05 7.17 -7.51
C ASN A 153 -25.61 7.33 -8.94
N LEU A 154 -24.74 7.42 -9.94
CA LEU A 154 -25.11 7.59 -11.34
C LEU A 154 -25.60 6.30 -12.01
N THR A 155 -25.35 5.13 -11.43
CA THR A 155 -25.83 3.87 -12.01
C THR A 155 -27.36 3.80 -12.04
N THR A 156 -28.05 4.55 -11.18
CA THR A 156 -29.53 4.58 -11.15
C THR A 156 -30.14 5.31 -12.35
N THR A 157 -29.39 6.21 -12.98
CA THR A 157 -29.81 7.00 -14.14
C THR A 157 -29.11 6.56 -15.43
N ASP A 158 -28.28 5.52 -15.38
CA ASP A 158 -27.49 5.03 -16.52
C ASP A 158 -28.17 3.85 -17.21
N GLU A 159 -28.89 4.13 -18.30
CA GLU A 159 -29.58 3.11 -19.10
C GLU A 159 -28.61 2.20 -19.88
N THR A 160 -27.38 2.68 -20.16
CA THR A 160 -26.39 1.97 -20.99
C THR A 160 -25.51 1.02 -20.18
N GLY A 161 -25.51 1.14 -18.85
CA GLY A 161 -24.60 0.44 -17.95
C GLY A 161 -23.13 0.85 -18.10
N LEU A 162 -22.84 1.96 -18.79
CA LEU A 162 -21.49 2.54 -18.94
C LEU A 162 -20.81 2.78 -17.59
N ILE A 163 -21.51 3.34 -16.63
CA ILE A 163 -21.00 3.68 -15.30
C ILE A 163 -20.55 2.42 -14.56
N GLN A 164 -21.35 1.34 -14.63
CA GLN A 164 -20.99 0.06 -14.05
C GLN A 164 -19.75 -0.53 -14.73
N LYS A 165 -19.69 -0.49 -16.07
CA LYS A 165 -18.49 -0.93 -16.82
C LYS A 165 -17.24 -0.16 -16.39
N ILE A 166 -17.31 1.16 -16.17
CA ILE A 166 -16.19 1.99 -15.68
C ILE A 166 -15.77 1.58 -14.26
N LEU A 167 -16.74 1.33 -13.37
CA LEU A 167 -16.47 0.86 -12.01
C LEU A 167 -15.76 -0.49 -12.02
N ASP A 168 -16.25 -1.44 -12.81
CA ASP A 168 -15.66 -2.77 -12.97
C ASP A 168 -14.26 -2.69 -13.58
N TYR A 169 -14.09 -1.89 -14.64
CA TYR A 169 -12.80 -1.67 -15.29
C TYR A 169 -11.75 -1.18 -14.28
N ARG A 170 -12.12 -0.21 -13.42
CA ARG A 170 -11.20 0.31 -12.39
C ARG A 170 -10.84 -0.73 -11.36
N ILE A 171 -11.80 -1.57 -10.96
CA ILE A 171 -11.54 -2.65 -10.00
C ILE A 171 -10.62 -3.69 -10.64
N VAL A 172 -10.96 -4.21 -11.80
CA VAL A 172 -10.20 -5.25 -12.51
C VAL A 172 -8.79 -4.77 -12.85
N THR A 173 -8.63 -3.53 -13.35
CA THR A 173 -7.31 -2.96 -13.66
C THR A 173 -6.46 -2.77 -12.40
N LYS A 174 -7.06 -2.39 -11.26
CA LYS A 174 -6.35 -2.35 -9.98
C LYS A 174 -5.95 -3.75 -9.52
N LEU A 175 -6.81 -4.75 -9.68
CA LEU A 175 -6.50 -6.14 -9.37
C LEU A 175 -5.33 -6.66 -10.21
N ALA A 176 -5.34 -6.41 -11.52
CA ALA A 176 -4.25 -6.76 -12.43
C ALA A 176 -2.94 -6.11 -11.99
N SER A 177 -2.91 -4.78 -11.95
CA SER A 177 -1.69 -4.01 -11.71
C SER A 177 -1.14 -4.14 -10.29
N THR A 178 -1.98 -3.93 -9.26
CA THR A 178 -1.52 -3.77 -7.87
C THR A 178 -1.29 -5.11 -7.18
N PHE A 179 -2.04 -6.14 -7.54
CA PHE A 179 -2.06 -7.39 -6.78
C PHE A 179 -1.57 -8.61 -7.55
N THR A 180 -1.53 -8.56 -8.88
CA THR A 180 -0.93 -9.64 -9.67
C THR A 180 0.42 -9.22 -10.25
N ASP A 181 0.45 -8.21 -11.11
CA ASP A 181 1.68 -7.79 -11.79
C ASP A 181 2.73 -7.28 -10.82
N ALA A 182 2.33 -6.45 -9.85
CA ALA A 182 3.24 -5.98 -8.81
C ALA A 182 3.76 -7.15 -7.97
N PHE A 183 2.89 -8.05 -7.49
CA PHE A 183 3.30 -9.18 -6.67
C PHE A 183 4.28 -10.09 -7.40
N LEU A 184 4.02 -10.39 -8.69
CA LEU A 184 4.93 -11.17 -9.54
C LEU A 184 6.34 -10.57 -9.62
N LYS A 185 6.48 -9.24 -9.52
CA LYS A 185 7.78 -8.54 -9.51
C LYS A 185 8.48 -8.59 -8.14
N TYR A 186 7.73 -8.74 -7.05
CA TYR A 186 8.26 -8.81 -5.69
C TYR A 186 8.57 -10.23 -5.21
N ILE A 187 8.16 -11.26 -5.95
CA ILE A 187 8.54 -12.64 -5.66
C ILE A 187 10.05 -12.78 -5.88
N GLN A 188 10.78 -13.10 -4.81
CA GLN A 188 12.21 -13.36 -4.84
C GLN A 188 12.51 -14.82 -5.24
N ASP A 189 13.79 -15.17 -5.31
CA ASP A 189 14.27 -16.48 -5.77
C ASP A 189 13.81 -17.63 -4.86
N ASP A 190 13.52 -17.36 -3.59
CA ASP A 190 12.96 -18.31 -2.63
C ASP A 190 11.45 -18.55 -2.81
N GLY A 191 10.82 -17.88 -3.79
CA GLY A 191 9.40 -17.99 -4.07
C GLY A 191 8.51 -17.13 -3.15
N ARG A 192 9.09 -16.20 -2.39
CA ARG A 192 8.38 -15.43 -1.38
C ARG A 192 8.42 -13.94 -1.65
N ILE A 193 7.45 -13.23 -1.07
CA ILE A 193 7.45 -11.76 -1.02
C ILE A 193 7.84 -11.32 0.39
N HIS A 194 8.89 -10.49 0.46
CA HIS A 194 9.42 -9.90 1.69
C HIS A 194 9.01 -8.43 1.76
N GLY A 195 7.74 -8.17 2.09
CA GLY A 195 7.24 -6.80 2.24
C GLY A 195 7.84 -6.11 3.46
N VAL A 196 7.95 -4.78 3.41
CA VAL A 196 8.45 -3.94 4.52
C VAL A 196 7.29 -3.51 5.40
N TYR A 197 7.40 -3.68 6.72
CA TYR A 197 6.41 -3.29 7.71
C TYR A 197 6.89 -2.09 8.52
N ASN A 198 6.28 -0.93 8.26
CA ASN A 198 6.65 0.34 8.89
C ASN A 198 5.90 0.52 10.22
N GLN A 199 6.63 0.43 11.32
CA GLN A 199 6.12 0.66 12.68
C GLN A 199 5.86 2.14 12.96
N ILE A 200 6.53 3.04 12.25
CA ILE A 200 6.50 4.51 12.41
C ILE A 200 5.45 5.18 11.50
N GLY A 201 4.72 4.41 10.69
CA GLY A 201 3.97 4.92 9.54
C GLY A 201 2.70 5.72 9.85
N ALA A 202 1.84 5.26 10.76
CA ALA A 202 0.54 5.89 11.03
C ALA A 202 0.52 6.65 12.36
N ASN A 203 -0.13 7.83 12.38
CA ASN A 203 -0.33 8.61 13.62
C ASN A 203 -1.14 7.88 14.70
N THR A 204 -1.86 6.82 14.32
CA THR A 204 -2.65 5.98 15.24
C THR A 204 -1.85 4.85 15.88
N GLY A 205 -0.55 4.71 15.55
CA GLY A 205 0.29 3.60 16.01
C GLY A 205 0.08 2.28 15.25
N ARG A 206 -0.69 2.29 14.15
CA ARG A 206 -0.85 1.11 13.28
C ARG A 206 0.37 0.93 12.37
N PHE A 207 0.80 -0.31 12.19
CA PHE A 207 1.74 -0.67 11.13
C PHE A 207 1.17 -0.30 9.75
N SER A 208 2.05 0.15 8.85
CA SER A 208 1.78 0.13 7.41
C SER A 208 2.70 -0.86 6.71
N SER A 209 2.37 -1.27 5.48
CA SER A 209 3.24 -2.13 4.67
C SER A 209 3.52 -1.52 3.30
N THR A 210 4.76 -1.65 2.84
CA THR A 210 5.28 -1.15 1.56
C THR A 210 6.12 -2.22 0.86
N GLU A 211 6.31 -2.07 -0.45
CA GLU A 211 7.22 -2.91 -1.25
C GLU A 211 6.97 -4.44 -1.23
N PRO A 212 5.76 -4.95 -1.53
CA PRO A 212 4.48 -4.27 -1.78
C PRO A 212 3.65 -4.16 -0.49
N ASN A 213 2.51 -3.46 -0.55
CA ASN A 213 1.59 -3.41 0.59
C ASN A 213 0.87 -4.76 0.76
N LEU A 214 1.29 -5.54 1.75
CA LEU A 214 0.72 -6.85 2.09
C LEU A 214 -0.49 -6.78 3.04
N GLN A 215 -0.87 -5.60 3.52
CA GLN A 215 -2.05 -5.42 4.39
C GLN A 215 -3.35 -5.28 3.58
N ASN A 216 -3.26 -4.78 2.35
CA ASN A 216 -4.42 -4.42 1.53
C ASN A 216 -4.80 -5.49 0.49
N ILE A 217 -4.49 -6.76 0.73
CA ILE A 217 -4.81 -7.87 -0.19
C ILE A 217 -6.34 -7.95 -0.43
N PRO A 218 -6.81 -7.99 -1.69
CA PRO A 218 -8.21 -7.85 -2.03
C PRO A 218 -9.08 -8.94 -1.39
N ILE A 219 -10.28 -8.56 -0.95
CA ILE A 219 -11.27 -9.49 -0.39
C ILE A 219 -12.69 -9.26 -0.94
N ARG A 220 -13.02 -8.02 -1.30
CA ARG A 220 -14.40 -7.62 -1.62
C ARG A 220 -14.84 -7.99 -3.03
N HIS A 221 -13.91 -8.22 -3.96
CA HIS A 221 -14.30 -8.63 -5.31
C HIS A 221 -14.72 -10.10 -5.29
N PRO A 222 -15.96 -10.44 -5.68
CA PRO A 222 -16.54 -11.76 -5.45
C PRO A 222 -15.78 -12.91 -6.13
N LYS A 223 -15.32 -12.68 -7.37
CA LYS A 223 -14.53 -13.67 -8.13
C LYS A 223 -13.03 -13.60 -7.82
N TYR A 224 -12.38 -12.50 -8.22
CA TYR A 224 -10.92 -12.38 -8.18
C TYR A 224 -10.30 -12.17 -6.79
N GLY A 225 -11.05 -11.65 -5.80
CA GLY A 225 -10.52 -11.46 -4.44
C GLY A 225 -10.09 -12.78 -3.79
N PRO A 226 -11.00 -13.77 -3.67
CA PRO A 226 -10.66 -15.11 -3.20
C PRO A 226 -9.57 -15.79 -4.03
N LEU A 227 -9.60 -15.65 -5.36
CA LEU A 227 -8.59 -16.26 -6.25
C LEU A 227 -7.18 -15.72 -5.98
N ILE A 228 -7.00 -14.40 -5.88
CA ILE A 228 -5.71 -13.78 -5.56
C ILE A 228 -5.24 -14.22 -4.18
N ARG A 229 -6.12 -14.22 -3.17
CA ARG A 229 -5.78 -14.70 -1.82
C ARG A 229 -5.34 -16.16 -1.81
N SER A 230 -5.98 -16.99 -2.63
CA SER A 230 -5.64 -18.41 -2.73
C SER A 230 -4.29 -18.69 -3.41
N CYS A 231 -3.58 -17.65 -3.89
CA CYS A 231 -2.18 -17.75 -4.31
C CYS A 231 -1.22 -17.60 -3.12
N ILE A 232 -1.69 -17.04 -2.01
CA ILE A 232 -0.94 -16.95 -0.75
C ILE A 232 -1.15 -18.27 -0.03
N ALA A 233 -0.13 -19.13 -0.07
CA ALA A 233 -0.21 -20.49 0.47
C ALA A 233 0.89 -20.73 1.50
N SER A 234 0.72 -21.78 2.28
CA SER A 234 1.81 -22.35 3.09
C SER A 234 2.81 -23.04 2.16
N ASP A 235 4.08 -23.10 2.56
CA ASP A 235 5.07 -23.93 1.87
C ASP A 235 4.60 -25.39 1.80
N GLU A 236 5.06 -26.12 0.79
CA GLU A 236 4.86 -27.57 0.71
C GLU A 236 5.22 -28.24 2.06
N GLY A 237 4.28 -29.00 2.60
CA GLY A 237 4.46 -29.73 3.87
C GLY A 237 4.13 -28.94 5.15
N LYS A 238 3.71 -27.68 5.08
CA LYS A 238 3.22 -26.91 6.23
C LYS A 238 1.71 -26.69 6.13
N LYS A 239 0.96 -27.19 7.12
CA LYS A 239 -0.48 -26.88 7.28
C LYS A 239 -0.65 -25.58 8.05
#